data_AF-A0A8S9WHB3-F1
#
_entry.id   AF-A0A8S9WHB3-F1
#
_cell.length_a   1.000
_cell.length_b   1.000
_cell.length_c   1.000
_cell.angle_alpha   90.00
_cell.angle_beta   90.00
_cell.angle_gamma   90.00
#
_symmetry.space_group_name_H-M   'P 1'
#
loop_
_entity.id
_entity.type
_entity.pdbx_description
1 polymer ?
#
loop_
_entity_poly.entity_id
_entity_poly.type
_entity_poly.pdbx_seq_one_letter_code
_entity_poly.pdbx_strand_id
1 'polypeptide(L)'
;WLKRIRNRVKLDKWWKMLGLKLLGHYRYYGMSGNFRMLKNFYHQVVRLAFKWVNRRSQRKSYNWAQFLRFILFNPLPKPKIYHSLYNLKP
;
A
#
# COMPACT_ATOMS: atom_id res chain seq x y z
N TRP A 1 -1.64 10.66 5.82
CA TRP A 1 -2.54 9.75 6.57
C TRP A 1 -1.78 8.84 7.55
N LEU A 2 -0.90 7.92 7.10
CA LEU A 2 -0.18 6.95 7.97
C LEU A 2 0.41 7.52 9.26
N LYS A 3 1.11 8.67 9.18
CA LYS A 3 1.63 9.39 10.35
C LYS A 3 0.56 9.61 11.43
N ARG A 4 -0.64 10.04 11.07
CA ARG A 4 -1.71 10.39 12.02
C ARG A 4 -2.30 9.16 12.73
N ILE A 5 -2.39 8.03 12.04
CA ILE A 5 -3.09 6.83 12.52
C ILE A 5 -2.19 5.82 13.26
N ARG A 6 -0.88 5.81 12.99
CA ARG A 6 0.08 4.81 13.51
C ARG A 6 -0.05 4.43 15.00
N ASN A 7 -0.41 5.39 15.86
CA ASN A 7 -0.56 5.20 17.31
C ASN A 7 -2.02 5.25 17.80
N ARG A 8 -2.97 5.61 16.93
CA ARG A 8 -4.39 5.75 17.30
C ARG A 8 -5.19 4.48 17.05
N VAL A 9 -4.73 3.64 16.12
CA VAL A 9 -5.41 2.42 15.70
C VAL A 9 -4.40 1.26 15.71
N LYS A 10 -4.86 0.07 16.07
CA LYS A 10 -4.04 -1.15 16.04
C LYS A 10 -3.58 -1.47 14.60
N LEU A 11 -2.44 -2.16 14.47
CA LEU A 11 -1.78 -2.42 13.18
C LEU A 11 -2.70 -3.11 12.18
N ASP A 12 -3.31 -4.20 12.60
CA ASP A 12 -4.25 -5.01 11.86
C ASP A 12 -5.38 -4.17 11.25
N LYS A 13 -5.97 -3.27 12.05
CA LYS A 13 -7.07 -2.41 11.61
C LYS A 13 -6.62 -1.37 10.60
N TRP A 14 -5.52 -0.65 10.86
CA TRP A 14 -5.07 0.36 9.91
C TRP A 14 -4.41 -0.21 8.67
N TRP A 15 -3.84 -1.41 8.74
CA TRP A 15 -3.33 -2.15 7.60
C TRP A 15 -4.46 -2.49 6.62
N LYS A 16 -5.60 -2.98 7.12
CA LYS A 16 -6.82 -3.20 6.32
C LYS A 16 -7.29 -1.91 5.65
N MET A 17 -7.33 -0.79 6.39
CA MET A 17 -7.67 0.52 5.82
C MET A 17 -6.68 1.00 4.76
N LEU A 18 -5.38 0.73 4.93
CA LEU A 18 -4.38 1.02 3.91
C LEU A 18 -4.67 0.23 2.62
N GLY A 19 -5.04 -1.05 2.74
CA GLY A 19 -5.47 -1.87 1.61
C GLY A 19 -6.66 -1.27 0.86
N LEU A 20 -7.71 -0.85 1.57
CA LEU A 20 -8.86 -0.19 0.96
C LEU A 20 -8.49 1.11 0.24
N LYS A 21 -7.58 1.91 0.82
CA LYS A 21 -7.08 3.13 0.19
C LYS A 21 -6.29 2.85 -1.09
N LEU A 22 -5.44 1.82 -1.08
CA LEU A 22 -4.71 1.36 -2.26
C LEU A 22 -5.68 0.90 -3.35
N LEU A 23 -6.68 0.10 -2.98
CA LEU A 23 -7.69 -0.39 -3.91
C LEU A 23 -8.45 0.75 -4.59
N GLY A 24 -8.89 1.75 -3.81
CA GLY A 24 -9.54 2.94 -4.35
C GLY A 24 -8.62 3.72 -5.30
N HIS A 25 -7.35 3.91 -4.91
CA HIS A 25 -6.36 4.57 -5.75
C HIS A 25 -6.15 3.82 -7.08
N TYR A 26 -6.05 2.49 -7.06
CA TYR A 26 -5.88 1.70 -8.27
C TYR A 26 -7.12 1.70 -9.15
N ARG A 27 -8.33 1.69 -8.58
CA ARG A 27 -9.55 1.82 -9.37
C ARG A 27 -9.60 3.15 -10.11
N TYR A 28 -9.22 4.24 -9.45
CA TYR A 28 -9.25 5.58 -10.05
C TYR A 28 -8.13 5.80 -11.08
N TYR A 29 -6.90 5.44 -10.73
CA TYR A 29 -5.71 5.72 -11.55
C TYR A 29 -5.23 4.53 -12.40
N GLY A 30 -5.97 3.42 -12.39
CA GLY A 30 -5.69 2.12 -13.01
C GLY A 30 -5.70 2.10 -14.52
N MET A 31 -5.19 3.13 -15.19
CA MET A 31 -5.15 3.20 -16.65
C MET A 31 -3.90 2.51 -17.20
N SER A 32 -3.99 1.88 -18.37
CA SER A 32 -2.87 1.16 -19.00
C SER A 32 -1.61 2.02 -19.15
N GLY A 33 -1.74 3.29 -19.54
CA GLY A 33 -0.62 4.24 -19.64
C GLY A 33 0.01 4.65 -18.30
N ASN A 34 -0.66 4.41 -17.17
CA ASN A 34 -0.23 4.86 -15.85
C ASN A 34 0.38 3.74 -14.99
N PHE A 35 0.48 2.52 -15.52
CA PHE A 35 0.85 1.34 -14.73
C PHE A 35 2.25 1.45 -14.08
N ARG A 36 3.22 2.06 -14.77
CA ARG A 36 4.56 2.30 -14.22
C ARG A 36 4.51 3.19 -12.97
N MET A 37 3.71 4.25 -13.00
CA MET A 37 3.55 5.15 -11.85
C MET A 37 2.86 4.43 -10.69
N LEU A 38 1.88 3.56 -10.97
CA LEU A 38 1.19 2.77 -9.94
C LEU A 38 2.13 1.78 -9.23
N LYS A 39 3.06 1.14 -9.96
CA LYS A 39 4.12 0.30 -9.35
C LYS A 39 5.02 1.13 -8.44
N ASN A 40 5.48 2.29 -8.91
CA ASN A 40 6.30 3.19 -8.10
C ASN A 40 5.55 3.65 -6.85
N PHE A 41 4.29 4.03 -6.99
CA PHE A 41 3.43 4.41 -5.87
C PHE A 41 3.32 3.27 -4.83
N TYR A 42 3.07 2.04 -5.27
CA TYR A 42 3.04 0.87 -4.38
C TYR A 42 4.34 0.70 -3.59
N HIS A 43 5.50 0.77 -4.27
CA HIS A 43 6.80 0.67 -3.59
C HIS A 43 6.98 1.76 -2.53
N GLN A 44 6.61 3.00 -2.86
CA GLN A 44 6.70 4.12 -1.92
C GLN A 44 5.75 3.95 -0.73
N VAL A 45 4.53 3.44 -0.95
CA VAL A 45 3.59 3.13 0.13
C VAL A 45 4.15 2.05 1.04
N VAL A 46 4.73 0.98 0.49
CA VAL A 46 5.35 -0.11 1.27
C VAL A 46 6.49 0.42 2.14
N ARG A 47 7.40 1.23 1.59
CA ARG A 47 8.49 1.87 2.34
C ARG A 47 7.97 2.82 3.43
N LEU A 48 6.93 3.59 3.11
CA LEU A 48 6.30 4.49 4.07
C LEU A 48 5.58 3.72 5.20
N ALA A 49 4.96 2.59 4.87
CA ALA A 49 4.34 1.71 5.84
C ALA A 49 5.40 1.12 6.79
N PHE A 50 6.53 0.61 6.28
CA PHE A 50 7.66 0.18 7.10
C PHE A 50 8.12 1.25 8.09
N LYS A 51 8.33 2.48 7.58
CA LYS A 51 8.72 3.64 8.40
C LYS A 51 7.75 3.89 9.55
N TRP A 52 6.44 3.84 9.31
CA TRP A 52 5.44 4.15 10.34
C TRP A 52 5.10 2.97 11.25
N VAL A 53 5.25 1.73 10.78
CA VAL A 53 5.18 0.51 11.60
C VAL A 53 6.28 0.53 12.67
N ASN A 54 7.48 0.99 12.32
CA ASN A 54 8.64 1.07 13.22
C ASN A 54 8.72 2.34 14.06
N ARG A 55 7.83 3.31 13.84
CA ARG A 55 7.76 4.57 14.62
C ARG A 55 6.54 4.61 15.54
N ARG A 56 6.18 3.44 16.07
CA ARG A 56 5.19 3.25 17.13
C ARG A 56 5.95 3.07 18.44
N SER A 57 5.59 3.82 19.49
CA SER A 57 6.29 3.75 20.77
C SER A 57 6.04 2.39 21.45
N GLN A 58 7.01 1.89 22.21
CA GLN A 58 6.93 0.68 23.08
C GLN A 58 6.92 -0.71 22.39
N ARG A 59 7.17 -0.86 21.07
CA ARG A 59 7.24 -2.18 20.41
C ARG A 59 8.56 -2.43 19.68
N LYS A 60 8.98 -3.70 19.64
CA LYS A 60 10.12 -4.15 18.83
C LYS A 60 9.91 -3.73 17.36
N SER A 61 10.89 -3.00 16.82
CA SER A 61 10.92 -2.60 15.42
C SER A 61 11.14 -3.82 14.53
N TYR A 62 10.45 -3.88 13.40
CA TYR A 62 10.73 -4.81 12.32
C TYR A 62 12.03 -4.40 11.63
N ASN A 63 12.94 -5.34 11.40
CA ASN A 63 13.90 -5.20 10.31
C ASN A 63 13.20 -5.41 8.96
N TRP A 64 13.89 -5.08 7.86
CA TRP A 64 13.27 -5.15 6.52
C TRP A 64 12.80 -6.58 6.17
N ALA A 65 13.59 -7.61 6.47
CA ALA A 65 13.23 -9.00 6.19
C ALA A 65 12.00 -9.48 6.98
N GLN A 66 11.89 -9.10 8.25
CA GLN A 66 10.71 -9.38 9.07
C GLN A 66 9.47 -8.64 8.54
N PHE A 67 9.66 -7.40 8.05
CA PHE A 67 8.57 -6.65 7.43
C PHE A 67 8.11 -7.26 6.10
N LEU A 68 9.04 -7.76 5.27
CA LEU A 68 8.68 -8.49 4.05
C LEU A 68 7.90 -9.78 4.37
N ARG A 69 8.30 -10.52 5.41
CA ARG A 69 7.50 -11.66 5.90
C ARG A 69 6.11 -11.23 6.37
N PHE A 70 6.01 -10.12 7.10
CA PHE A 70 4.71 -9.58 7.50
C PHE A 70 3.82 -9.27 6.29
N ILE A 71 4.36 -8.64 5.24
CA ILE A 71 3.63 -8.36 3.99
C ILE A 71 3.22 -9.65 3.28
N LEU A 72 4.06 -10.69 3.30
CA LEU A 72 3.73 -11.99 2.70
C LEU A 72 2.46 -12.58 3.31
N PHE A 73 2.33 -12.54 4.64
CA PHE A 73 1.13 -13.01 5.35
C PHE A 73 -0.03 -12.02 5.37
N ASN A 74 0.24 -10.73 5.14
CA ASN A 74 -0.75 -9.65 5.18
C ASN A 74 -0.65 -8.82 3.89
N PRO A 75 -0.97 -9.40 2.72
CA PRO A 75 -0.72 -8.75 1.45
C PRO A 75 -1.55 -7.47 1.31
N LEU A 76 -0.90 -6.41 0.88
CA LEU A 76 -1.59 -5.22 0.36
C LEU A 76 -2.01 -5.48 -1.08
N PRO A 77 -3.12 -4.87 -1.55
CA PRO A 77 -3.49 -4.92 -2.95
C PRO A 77 -2.32 -4.45 -3.81
N LYS A 78 -2.03 -5.21 -4.87
CA LYS A 78 -1.03 -4.83 -5.87
C LYS A 78 -1.69 -3.95 -6.94
N PRO A 79 -0.91 -3.07 -7.60
CA PRO A 79 -1.42 -2.26 -8.69
C PRO A 79 -1.94 -3.17 -9.81
N LYS A 80 -3.13 -2.83 -10.33
CA LYS A 80 -3.81 -3.53 -11.43
C LYS A 80 -4.32 -2.49 -12.42
N ILE A 81 -4.35 -2.85 -13.70
CA ILE A 81 -5.00 -2.06 -14.74
C ILE A 81 -6.51 -2.34 -14.67
N TYR A 82 -7.29 -1.29 -14.47
CA TYR A 82 -8.76 -1.30 -14.44
C TYR A 82 -9.36 -0.69 -15.71
N HIS A 83 -8.64 0.22 -16.36
CA HIS A 83 -9.08 0.93 -17.57
C HIS A 83 -8.03 0.74 -18.66
N SER A 84 -8.38 0.04 -19.75
CA SER A 84 -7.49 -0.08 -20.92
C SER A 84 -7.76 1.08 -21.87
N LEU A 85 -6.75 1.90 -22.14
CA LEU A 85 -6.84 2.95 -23.16
C LEU A 85 -6.81 2.38 -24.58
N TYR A 86 -6.30 1.16 -24.75
CA TYR A 86 -6.09 0.51 -26.05
C TYR A 86 -7.29 -0.34 -26.52
N ASN A 87 -8.31 -0.50 -25.66
CA ASN A 87 -9.52 -1.25 -26.01
C ASN A 87 -10.69 -0.33 -26.40
N LEU A 88 -10.48 0.98 -26.45
CA LEU A 88 -11.42 1.92 -27.03
C LEU A 88 -11.31 1.79 -28.55
N LYS A 89 -11.99 0.78 -29.13
CA LYS A 89 -12.32 0.84 -30.56
C LYS A 89 -13.28 2.02 -30.76
N PRO A 90 -13.08 2.83 -31.82
CA PRO A 90 -13.95 3.96 -32.14
C PRO A 90 -15.39 3.53 -32.38
#